data_AF-A0A925XZL1-F1
#
_entry.id   AF-A0A925XZL1-F1
#
_cell.length_a   1.000
_cell.length_b   1.000
_cell.length_c   1.000
_cell.angle_alpha   90.00
_cell.angle_beta   90.00
_cell.angle_gamma   90.00
#
_symmetry.space_group_name_H-M   'P 1'
#
loop_
_entity.id
_entity.type
_entity.pdbx_description
1 polymer ?
#
loop_
_entity_poly.entity_id
_entity_poly.type
_entity_poly.pdbx_seq_one_letter_code
_entity_poly.pdbx_strand_id
1 'polypeptide(L)'
;MPSIRPVDFDGAFELDASARQTLFELLRSQGFYTQVCQHTGCGAVEFTELLFQPVPYSFNTPHGMAKQYEPYYQSEDYLIINVPANFMFKAKISHPNRLCAIYRKAATRPDIPAG
;
A
#
# COMPACT_ATOMS: atom_id res chain seq x y z
N MET A 1 -25.19 -31.77 -0.58
CA MET A 1 -24.86 -30.42 -0.10
C MET A 1 -23.48 -30.08 -0.64
N PRO A 2 -23.31 -29.10 -1.55
CA PRO A 2 -21.98 -28.76 -2.02
C PRO A 2 -21.21 -28.04 -0.91
N SER A 3 -20.09 -28.63 -0.51
CA SER A 3 -19.17 -28.11 0.49
C SER A 3 -18.46 -26.90 -0.08
N ILE A 4 -18.85 -25.70 0.38
CA ILE A 4 -18.13 -24.45 0.08
C ILE A 4 -16.80 -24.55 0.82
N ARG A 5 -15.70 -24.77 0.09
CA ARG A 5 -14.37 -24.66 0.66
C ARG A 5 -14.17 -23.18 1.02
N PRO A 6 -13.67 -22.82 2.22
CA PRO A 6 -13.22 -21.47 2.45
C PRO A 6 -12.11 -21.19 1.43
N VAL A 7 -12.33 -20.21 0.56
CA VAL A 7 -11.28 -19.68 -0.29
C VAL A 7 -10.34 -18.99 0.68
N ASP A 8 -9.23 -19.66 0.97
CA ASP A 8 -8.11 -19.07 1.68
C ASP A 8 -7.58 -17.94 0.78
N PHE A 9 -8.12 -16.74 0.97
CA PHE A 9 -7.60 -15.53 0.34
C PHE A 9 -6.33 -15.15 1.11
N ASP A 10 -5.33 -15.99 0.96
CA ASP A 10 -3.97 -15.68 1.35
C ASP A 10 -3.55 -14.56 0.40
N GLY A 11 -3.62 -13.31 0.86
CA GLY A 11 -3.22 -12.13 0.10
C GLY A 11 -1.73 -12.15 -0.33
N ALA A 12 -1.03 -13.27 -0.14
CA ALA A 12 0.27 -13.58 -0.70
C ALA A 12 0.21 -13.54 -2.23
N PHE A 13 0.83 -12.52 -2.79
CA PHE A 13 1.30 -12.53 -4.16
C PHE A 13 2.81 -12.63 -4.13
N GLU A 14 3.35 -13.41 -5.06
CA GLU A 14 4.77 -13.40 -5.35
C GLU A 14 5.02 -12.47 -6.53
N LEU A 15 5.80 -11.42 -6.30
CA LEU A 15 6.38 -10.65 -7.38
C LEU A 15 7.72 -11.25 -7.75
N ASP A 16 7.97 -11.32 -9.04
CA ASP A 16 9.33 -11.56 -9.54
C ASP A 16 10.30 -10.54 -8.92
N ALA A 17 11.51 -10.98 -8.56
CA ALA A 17 12.49 -10.12 -7.89
C ALA A 17 12.76 -8.83 -8.69
N SER A 18 12.79 -8.94 -10.01
CA SER A 18 12.99 -7.81 -10.93
C SER A 18 11.80 -6.84 -10.94
N ALA A 19 10.57 -7.39 -10.94
CA ALA A 19 9.33 -6.63 -10.88
C ALA A 19 9.19 -5.88 -9.56
N ARG A 20 9.47 -6.56 -8.44
CA ARG A 20 9.45 -5.97 -7.10
C ARG A 20 10.43 -4.80 -6.99
N GLN A 21 11.67 -5.00 -7.44
CA GLN A 21 12.69 -3.96 -7.41
C GLN A 21 12.25 -2.73 -8.22
N THR A 22 11.82 -2.94 -9.46
CA THR A 22 11.34 -1.86 -10.32
C THR A 22 10.15 -1.12 -9.70
N LEU A 23 9.18 -1.85 -9.14
CA LEU A 23 8.03 -1.25 -8.48
C LEU A 23 8.44 -0.43 -7.26
N PHE A 24 9.35 -0.95 -6.44
CA PHE A 24 9.83 -0.27 -5.24
C PHE A 24 10.59 1.01 -5.58
N GLU A 25 11.42 0.99 -6.62
CA GLU A 25 12.11 2.18 -7.12
C GLU A 25 11.12 3.26 -7.59
N LEU A 26 10.05 2.86 -8.29
CA LEU A 26 8.99 3.79 -8.71
C LEU A 26 8.22 4.35 -7.51
N LEU A 27 7.87 3.51 -6.55
CA LEU A 27 7.16 3.88 -5.32
C LEU A 27 8.01 4.73 -4.36
N ARG A 28 9.34 4.65 -4.46
CA ARG A 28 10.32 5.48 -3.75
C ARG A 28 10.74 6.74 -4.49
N SER A 29 10.25 6.93 -5.71
CA SER A 29 10.58 8.10 -6.51
C SER A 29 10.10 9.38 -5.83
N GLN A 30 10.96 10.40 -5.79
CA GLN A 30 10.63 11.73 -5.26
C GLN A 30 9.38 12.34 -5.91
N GLY A 31 9.16 12.05 -7.19
CA GLY A 31 7.95 12.48 -7.90
C GLY A 31 6.69 11.85 -7.31
N PHE A 32 6.75 10.56 -6.95
CA PHE A 32 5.61 9.87 -6.35
C PHE A 32 5.39 10.31 -4.90
N TYR A 33 6.45 10.47 -4.11
CA TYR A 33 6.34 11.03 -2.76
C TYR A 33 5.67 12.40 -2.76
N THR A 34 6.06 13.28 -3.67
CA THR A 34 5.43 14.59 -3.82
C THR A 34 3.94 14.48 -4.10
N GLN A 35 3.53 13.57 -5.00
CA GLN A 35 2.11 13.34 -5.29
C GLN A 35 1.35 12.81 -4.08
N VAL A 36 1.91 11.84 -3.36
CA VAL A 36 1.29 11.29 -2.14
C VAL A 36 1.12 12.38 -1.08
N CYS A 37 2.15 13.18 -0.83
CA CYS A 37 2.11 14.31 0.08
C CYS A 37 1.05 15.34 -0.32
N GLN A 38 0.99 15.72 -1.60
CA GLN A 38 -0.01 16.66 -2.11
C GLN A 38 -1.45 16.17 -1.94
N HIS A 39 -1.70 14.88 -2.20
CA HIS A 39 -3.03 14.29 -2.09
C HIS A 39 -3.50 14.10 -0.64
N THR A 40 -2.57 13.84 0.28
CA THR A 40 -2.89 13.49 1.67
C THR A 40 -2.64 14.63 2.66
N GLY A 41 -2.03 15.73 2.20
CA GLY A 41 -1.71 16.90 3.03
C GLY A 41 -0.58 16.65 4.04
N CYS A 42 0.16 15.55 3.93
CA CYS A 42 1.31 15.29 4.80
C CYS A 42 2.59 15.92 4.22
N GLY A 43 3.51 16.36 5.07
CA GLY A 43 4.73 17.03 4.62
C GLY A 43 5.76 16.06 4.02
N ALA A 44 5.85 14.84 4.54
CA ALA A 44 6.76 13.82 4.05
C ALA A 44 6.20 12.41 4.28
N VAL A 45 6.53 11.51 3.37
CA VAL A 45 6.19 10.08 3.45
C VAL A 45 7.40 9.21 3.18
N GLU A 46 7.41 8.05 3.79
CA GLU A 46 8.42 7.02 3.60
C GLU A 46 7.74 5.71 3.21
N PHE A 47 8.16 5.12 2.09
CA PHE A 47 7.64 3.82 1.68
C PHE A 47 8.16 2.71 2.59
N THR A 48 7.25 1.97 3.23
CA THR A 48 7.59 0.93 4.22
C THR A 48 8.01 -0.40 3.59
N GLU A 49 8.04 -0.50 2.27
CA GLU A 49 8.24 -1.76 1.52
C GLU A 49 7.15 -2.80 1.71
N LEU A 50 6.10 -2.46 2.46
CA LEU A 50 4.92 -3.31 2.61
C LEU A 50 3.94 -3.03 1.48
N LEU A 51 3.60 -4.11 0.79
CA LEU A 51 2.58 -4.15 -0.24
C LEU A 51 1.56 -5.23 0.11
N PHE A 52 0.32 -5.00 -0.25
CA PHE A 52 -0.74 -5.98 -0.11
C PHE A 52 -1.78 -5.87 -1.21
N GLN A 53 -2.50 -6.95 -1.46
CA GLN A 53 -3.67 -6.91 -2.32
C GLN A 53 -4.90 -6.53 -1.50
N PRO A 54 -5.67 -5.51 -1.90
CA PRO A 54 -6.99 -5.29 -1.31
C PRO A 54 -7.87 -6.49 -1.65
N VAL A 55 -8.56 -7.02 -0.64
CA VAL A 55 -9.49 -8.14 -0.78
C VAL A 55 -10.92 -7.61 -0.87
N PRO A 56 -11.82 -8.30 -1.59
CA PRO A 56 -13.23 -7.91 -1.62
C PRO A 56 -13.82 -7.91 -0.20
N TYR A 57 -14.71 -6.95 0.05
CA TYR A 57 -15.46 -6.85 1.31
C TYR A 57 -16.14 -8.20 1.60
N SER A 58 -15.79 -8.79 2.75
CA SER A 58 -16.37 -10.05 3.22
C SER A 58 -16.65 -9.94 4.71
N PHE A 59 -17.43 -10.88 5.25
CA PHE A 59 -17.79 -10.91 6.67
C PHE A 59 -16.56 -10.94 7.60
N ASN A 60 -15.44 -11.50 7.13
CA ASN A 60 -14.14 -11.54 7.83
C ASN A 60 -13.20 -10.37 7.50
N THR A 61 -13.53 -9.50 6.53
CA THR A 61 -12.68 -8.40 6.04
C THR A 61 -13.51 -7.13 5.82
N PRO A 62 -14.08 -6.55 6.88
CA PRO A 62 -15.01 -5.42 6.79
C PRO A 62 -14.40 -4.15 6.17
N HIS A 63 -13.08 -4.05 6.07
CA HIS A 63 -12.38 -2.93 5.45
C HIS A 63 -11.70 -3.29 4.12
N GLY A 64 -12.00 -4.47 3.55
CA GLY A 64 -11.37 -4.93 2.31
C GLY A 64 -9.85 -5.13 2.42
N MET A 65 -9.35 -5.40 3.63
CA MET A 65 -7.94 -5.68 3.92
C MET A 65 -7.82 -6.88 4.85
N ALA A 66 -6.68 -7.58 4.76
CA ALA A 66 -6.35 -8.65 5.70
C ALA A 66 -6.06 -8.09 7.10
N LYS A 67 -6.36 -8.86 8.14
CA LYS A 67 -6.21 -8.48 9.57
C LYS A 67 -4.83 -7.95 9.94
N GLN A 68 -3.79 -8.48 9.30
CA GLN A 68 -2.40 -8.03 9.50
C GLN A 68 -2.15 -6.57 9.07
N TYR A 69 -2.98 -6.01 8.19
CA TYR A 69 -2.85 -4.63 7.70
C TYR A 69 -3.82 -3.64 8.37
N GLU A 70 -4.78 -4.12 9.16
CA GLU A 70 -5.72 -3.28 9.92
C GLU A 70 -5.03 -2.23 10.82
N PRO A 71 -3.91 -2.55 11.52
CA PRO A 71 -3.23 -1.56 12.36
C PRO A 71 -2.73 -0.34 11.56
N TYR A 72 -2.32 -0.52 10.30
CA TYR A 72 -1.85 0.58 9.46
C TYR A 72 -2.99 1.45 8.94
N TYR A 73 -4.18 0.88 8.75
CA TYR A 73 -5.37 1.66 8.37
C TYR A 73 -5.92 2.47 9.53
N GLN A 74 -5.88 1.90 10.74
CA GLN A 74 -6.37 2.57 11.95
C GLN A 74 -5.39 3.62 12.49
N SER A 75 -4.11 3.52 12.14
CA SER A 75 -3.08 4.43 12.61
C SER A 75 -3.04 5.70 11.78
N GLU A 76 -3.06 6.85 12.46
CA GLU A 76 -2.83 8.15 11.87
C GLU A 76 -1.37 8.38 11.48
N ASP A 77 -0.44 7.46 11.73
CA ASP A 77 0.96 7.57 11.30
C ASP A 77 1.21 6.96 9.93
N TYR A 78 0.27 6.17 9.41
CA TYR A 78 0.42 5.46 8.16
C TYR A 78 -0.60 5.93 7.11
N LEU A 79 -0.27 5.64 5.85
CA LEU A 79 -1.09 5.92 4.69
C LEU A 79 -1.10 4.68 3.81
N ILE A 80 -2.28 4.33 3.33
CA ILE A 80 -2.47 3.24 2.38
C ILE A 80 -2.79 3.85 1.03
N ILE A 81 -1.89 3.68 0.07
CA ILE A 81 -2.00 4.25 -1.26
C ILE A 81 -2.19 3.13 -2.27
N ASN A 82 -3.24 3.22 -3.09
CA ASN A 82 -3.41 2.32 -4.23
C ASN A 82 -2.29 2.55 -5.24
N VAL A 83 -1.55 1.49 -5.57
CA VAL A 83 -0.48 1.53 -6.56
C VAL A 83 -1.09 1.84 -7.93
N PRO A 84 -0.62 2.90 -8.62
CA PRO A 84 -1.12 3.23 -9.96
C PRO A 84 -0.87 2.10 -10.95
N ALA A 85 -1.85 1.82 -11.82
CA ALA A 85 -1.71 0.78 -12.85
C ALA A 85 -0.46 1.00 -13.73
N ASN A 86 -0.14 2.26 -14.05
CA ASN A 86 1.07 2.61 -14.81
C ASN A 86 2.37 2.08 -14.17
N PHE A 87 2.44 1.98 -12.84
CA PHE A 87 3.62 1.50 -12.13
C PHE A 87 3.68 -0.03 -12.18
N MET A 88 2.53 -0.68 -11.98
CA MET A 88 2.40 -2.14 -12.15
C MET A 88 2.79 -2.57 -13.58
N PHE A 89 2.32 -1.85 -14.61
CA PHE A 89 2.71 -2.11 -16.00
C PHE A 89 4.21 -1.94 -16.25
N LYS A 90 4.83 -0.87 -15.73
CA LYS A 90 6.28 -0.66 -15.83
C LYS A 90 7.09 -1.77 -15.16
N ALA A 91 6.60 -2.26 -14.03
CA ALA A 91 7.18 -3.39 -13.31
C ALA A 91 6.83 -4.76 -13.92
N LYS A 92 6.10 -4.80 -15.06
CA LYS A 92 5.62 -6.03 -15.72
C LYS A 92 4.75 -6.92 -14.82
N ILE A 93 4.01 -6.31 -13.90
CA ILE A 93 3.06 -6.97 -13.02
C ILE A 93 1.72 -7.08 -13.75
N SER A 94 1.36 -8.29 -14.17
CA SER A 94 0.07 -8.58 -14.82
C SER A 94 -0.96 -9.14 -13.86
N HIS A 95 -0.50 -9.79 -12.78
CA HIS A 95 -1.30 -10.20 -11.64
C HIS A 95 -0.49 -9.96 -10.37
N PRO A 96 -1.09 -9.38 -9.31
CA PRO A 96 -2.50 -9.01 -9.18
C PRO A 96 -2.88 -7.67 -9.84
N ASN A 97 -4.17 -7.45 -10.12
CA ASN A 97 -4.69 -6.24 -10.79
C ASN A 97 -4.71 -5.00 -9.87
N ARG A 98 -4.75 -5.21 -8.55
CA ARG A 98 -4.73 -4.12 -7.56
C ARG A 98 -3.70 -4.43 -6.50
N LEU A 99 -2.86 -3.44 -6.22
CA LEU A 99 -1.91 -3.44 -5.12
C LEU A 99 -2.09 -2.17 -4.32
N CYS A 100 -1.96 -2.29 -3.00
CA CYS A 100 -1.89 -1.21 -2.06
C CYS A 100 -0.49 -1.17 -1.46
N ALA A 101 0.08 0.02 -1.37
CA ALA A 101 1.37 0.29 -0.76
C ALA A 101 1.17 1.02 0.56
N ILE A 102 1.93 0.63 1.57
CA ILE A 102 1.89 1.27 2.88
C ILE A 102 3.04 2.27 2.98
N TYR A 103 2.67 3.50 3.31
CA TYR A 103 3.57 4.60 3.57
C TYR A 103 3.48 4.98 5.03
N ARG A 104 4.62 5.34 5.61
CA ARG A 104 4.66 6.00 6.91
C ARG A 104 4.71 7.50 6.67
N LYS A 105 3.87 8.27 7.35
CA LYS A 105 4.01 9.72 7.41
C LYS A 105 5.25 10.01 8.25
N ALA A 106 6.24 10.66 7.64
CA ALA A 106 7.31 11.24 8.41
C ALA A 106 6.67 12.40 9.17
N ALA A 107 6.56 12.27 10.49
CA ALA A 107 6.02 13.32 11.33
C ALA A 107 6.73 14.62 10.96
N THR A 108 6.00 15.54 10.35
CA THR A 108 6.38 16.95 10.36
C THR A 108 6.38 17.31 11.83
N ARG A 109 7.55 17.22 12.45
CA ARG A 109 7.81 17.80 13.77
C ARG A 109 7.19 19.20 13.76
N PRO A 110 6.16 19.48 14.56
CA PRO A 110 5.67 20.85 14.70
C PRO A 110 6.64 21.72 15.52
N ASP A 111 7.88 21.27 15.80
CA ASP A 111 8.89 22.07 16.47
C ASP A 111 9.79 22.84 15.50
N ILE A 112 9.23 23.89 14.89
CA ILE A 112 10.03 25.12 14.72
C ILE A 112 9.28 26.20 15.48
N PRO A 113 9.76 26.64 16.67
CA PRO A 113 9.18 27.81 17.31
C PRO A 113 9.44 29.00 16.39
N ALA A 114 8.37 29.67 15.96
CA ALA A 114 8.47 31.05 15.54
C ALA A 114 8.78 31.86 16.81
N GLY A 115 10.02 32.32 16.96
CA GLY A 115 10.47 33.14 18.09
C GLY A 115 11.97 33.34 18.10
#